data_AF-A0A6S7HAJ5-F1
#
_entry.id   AF-A0A6S7HAJ5-F1
#
_cell.length_a   1.000
_cell.length_b   1.000
_cell.length_c   1.000
_cell.angle_alpha   90.00
_cell.angle_beta   90.00
_cell.angle_gamma   90.00
#
_symmetry.space_group_name_H-M   'P 1'
#
loop_
_entity.id
_entity.type
_entity.pdbx_description
1 polymer ?
#
loop_
_entity_poly.entity_id
_entity_poly.type
_entity_poly.pdbx_seq_one_letter_code
_entity_poly.pdbx_strand_id
1 'polypeptide(L)'
;MLKSQEFISFFAKLGSSLQVPDHLSESLQRFVCALYGNKTESKNRGTWPLGIIEETYPGKDNVIRGVRLKTSNGTLERAVQLLFPLELSCDVVPEVPILNPDAVEFEPRPRRDAATAAKLRIEQIEAADDE
;
A
#
# COMPACT_ATOMS: atom_id res chain seq x y z
N MET A 1 -7.90 -3.22 -24.43
CA MET A 1 -6.60 -2.88 -25.04
C MET A 1 -6.46 -1.36 -25.07
N LEU A 2 -6.25 -0.74 -23.91
CA LEU A 2 -6.01 0.70 -23.81
C LEU A 2 -4.57 0.94 -24.28
N LYS A 3 -4.45 1.53 -25.46
CA LYS A 3 -3.16 1.87 -26.07
C LYS A 3 -2.42 2.80 -25.11
N SER A 4 -1.12 2.59 -24.92
CA SER A 4 -0.22 3.39 -24.06
C SER A 4 -0.41 4.93 -24.18
N GLN A 5 -0.93 5.43 -25.30
CA GLN A 5 -1.29 6.85 -25.46
C GLN A 5 -2.49 7.32 -24.63
N GLU A 6 -3.49 6.48 -24.37
CA GLU A 6 -4.67 6.85 -23.56
C GLU A 6 -4.31 7.05 -22.08
N PHE A 7 -3.24 6.41 -21.62
CA PHE A 7 -2.73 6.58 -20.26
C PHE A 7 -1.97 7.90 -20.11
N ILE A 8 -1.17 8.27 -21.11
CA ILE A 8 -0.50 9.58 -21.16
C ILE A 8 -1.53 10.70 -21.29
N SER A 9 -2.58 10.50 -22.09
CA SER A 9 -3.67 11.48 -22.20
C SER A 9 -4.50 11.56 -20.91
N PHE A 10 -4.73 10.47 -20.18
CA PHE A 10 -5.39 10.48 -18.87
C PHE A 10 -4.60 11.33 -17.84
N PHE A 11 -3.29 11.12 -17.74
CA PHE A 11 -2.43 11.95 -16.88
C PHE A 11 -2.31 13.41 -17.37
N ALA A 12 -2.25 13.65 -18.70
CA ALA A 12 -2.24 14.99 -19.26
C ALA A 12 -3.58 15.74 -19.06
N LYS A 13 -4.70 15.01 -19.10
CA LYS A 13 -6.06 15.55 -18.87
C LYS A 13 -6.31 15.86 -17.40
N LEU A 14 -5.79 15.04 -16.48
CA LEU A 14 -5.78 15.33 -15.04
C LEU A 14 -4.97 16.60 -14.71
N GLY A 15 -3.87 16.84 -15.41
CA GLY A 15 -3.02 18.02 -15.20
C GLY A 15 -3.52 19.34 -15.79
N SER A 16 -4.52 19.33 -16.67
CA SER A 16 -4.89 20.51 -17.48
C SER A 16 -6.15 21.26 -17.01
N SER A 17 -6.92 20.78 -16.02
CA SER A 17 -8.19 21.45 -15.67
C SER A 17 -8.62 21.43 -14.19
N LEU A 18 -7.83 20.92 -13.26
CA LEU A 18 -8.17 21.07 -11.84
C LEU A 18 -6.97 21.64 -11.08
N GLN A 19 -7.14 22.85 -10.54
CA GLN A 19 -6.71 23.09 -9.17
C GLN A 19 -7.29 21.94 -8.36
N VAL A 20 -6.46 20.97 -8.01
CA VAL A 20 -6.84 19.86 -7.15
C VAL A 20 -6.94 20.47 -5.75
N PRO A 21 -8.15 20.69 -5.19
CA PRO A 21 -8.25 21.13 -3.81
C PRO A 21 -7.72 20.00 -2.92
N ASP A 22 -7.04 20.36 -1.83
CA ASP A 22 -6.33 19.42 -0.92
C ASP A 22 -7.19 18.24 -0.42
N HIS A 23 -8.53 18.34 -0.51
CA HIS A 23 -9.49 17.29 -0.15
C HIS A 23 -9.75 16.22 -1.24
N LEU A 24 -9.18 16.32 -2.45
CA LEU A 24 -9.27 15.30 -3.50
C LEU A 24 -7.99 14.43 -3.61
N SER A 25 -7.13 14.46 -2.59
CA SER A 25 -6.04 13.50 -2.41
C SER A 25 -6.53 12.04 -2.25
N GLU A 26 -7.84 11.82 -2.07
CA GLU A 26 -8.46 10.49 -2.03
C GLU A 26 -8.83 9.92 -3.41
N SER A 27 -8.80 10.72 -4.48
CA SER A 27 -9.06 10.24 -5.86
C SER A 27 -7.79 9.86 -6.63
N LEU A 28 -6.61 9.94 -6.00
CA LEU A 28 -5.42 9.20 -6.41
C LEU A 28 -5.54 7.76 -5.88
N GLN A 29 -6.61 7.07 -6.28
CA GLN A 29 -6.76 5.64 -6.02
C GLN A 29 -5.59 4.91 -6.69
N ARG A 30 -4.54 4.66 -5.89
CA ARG A 30 -3.46 3.68 -6.06
C ARG A 30 -3.36 3.14 -7.49
N PHE A 31 -2.82 3.95 -8.41
CA PHE A 31 -2.39 3.41 -9.69
C PHE A 31 -1.18 2.51 -9.43
N VAL A 32 -1.45 1.22 -9.26
CA VAL A 32 -0.41 0.20 -9.27
C VAL A 32 0.09 0.12 -10.71
N CYS A 33 1.38 0.35 -10.89
CA CYS A 33 2.02 0.24 -12.19
C CYS A 33 3.13 -0.81 -12.12
N ALA A 34 3.29 -1.54 -13.21
CA ALA A 34 4.44 -2.38 -13.42
C ALA A 34 5.58 -1.54 -13.96
N LEU A 35 6.78 -1.75 -13.42
CA LEU A 35 7.96 -1.01 -13.82
C LEU A 35 8.74 -1.77 -14.87
N TYR A 36 8.98 -1.15 -16.02
CA TYR A 36 9.90 -1.72 -16.98
C TYR A 36 11.34 -1.56 -16.50
N GLY A 37 11.99 -2.70 -16.27
CA GLY A 37 13.45 -2.82 -16.28
C GLY A 37 14.16 -2.13 -15.12
N ASN A 38 14.36 -2.86 -14.02
CA ASN A 38 15.70 -2.89 -13.47
C ASN A 38 16.60 -3.53 -14.54
N LYS A 39 17.87 -3.13 -14.60
CA LYS A 39 18.86 -3.49 -15.64
C LYS A 39 19.14 -5.01 -15.82
N THR A 40 18.30 -5.87 -15.24
CA THR A 40 18.33 -7.32 -15.28
C THR A 40 17.39 -7.83 -16.39
N GLU A 41 18.01 -8.53 -17.32
CA GLU A 41 17.62 -9.03 -18.64
C GLU A 41 16.36 -9.92 -18.76
N SER A 42 15.48 -9.94 -17.75
CA SER A 42 14.24 -10.72 -17.80
C SER A 42 13.20 -10.04 -18.69
N LYS A 43 13.01 -10.58 -19.90
CA LYS A 43 11.93 -10.21 -20.84
C LYS A 43 10.54 -10.61 -20.32
N ASN A 44 10.45 -11.30 -19.18
CA ASN A 44 9.18 -11.73 -18.60
C ASN A 44 8.52 -10.59 -17.82
N ARG A 45 7.37 -10.12 -18.31
CA ARG A 45 6.54 -9.08 -17.67
C ARG A 45 6.12 -9.46 -16.25
N GLY A 46 5.97 -10.75 -15.95
CA GLY A 46 5.60 -11.23 -14.61
C GLY A 46 6.67 -11.00 -13.54
N THR A 47 7.91 -10.68 -13.94
CA THR A 47 9.02 -10.40 -12.99
C THR A 47 9.28 -8.92 -12.78
N TRP A 48 8.49 -8.05 -13.41
CA TRP A 48 8.68 -6.61 -13.27
C TRP A 48 8.25 -6.17 -11.87
N PRO A 49 9.04 -5.31 -11.20
CA PRO A 49 8.65 -4.81 -9.90
C PRO A 49 7.38 -3.96 -10.03
N LEU A 50 6.44 -4.17 -9.10
CA LEU A 50 5.22 -3.39 -9.00
C LEU A 50 5.43 -2.23 -8.03
N GLY A 51 4.97 -1.04 -8.41
CA GLY A 51 5.07 0.16 -7.59
C GLY A 51 3.77 0.96 -7.59
N ILE A 52 3.55 1.68 -6.49
CA ILE A 52 2.44 2.63 -6.33
C ILE A 52 3.01 4.04 -6.48
N ILE A 53 2.35 4.90 -7.26
CA ILE A 53 2.75 6.31 -7.41
C ILE A 53 2.54 7.04 -6.08
N GLU A 54 3.61 7.60 -5.53
CA GLU A 54 3.62 8.39 -4.30
C GLU A 54 3.66 9.89 -4.59
N GLU A 55 4.43 10.31 -5.59
CA GLU A 55 4.54 11.71 -6.01
C GLU A 55 4.72 11.82 -7.53
N THR A 56 4.25 12.92 -8.12
CA THR A 56 4.37 13.20 -9.56
C THR A 56 5.21 14.45 -9.81
N TYR A 57 6.09 14.40 -10.80
CA TYR A 57 6.95 15.52 -11.21
C TYR A 57 6.48 16.09 -12.57
N PRO A 58 5.70 17.19 -12.56
CA PRO A 58 5.27 17.87 -13.78
C PRO A 58 6.39 18.71 -14.40
N GLY A 59 6.38 18.84 -15.73
CA GLY A 59 7.21 19.78 -16.46
C GLY A 59 6.63 21.21 -16.46
N LYS A 60 7.31 22.14 -17.13
CA LYS A 60 6.90 23.54 -17.28
C LYS A 60 5.53 23.73 -17.96
N ASP A 61 5.13 22.75 -18.76
CA ASP A 61 3.85 22.65 -19.46
C ASP A 61 2.77 21.91 -18.63
N ASN A 62 3.00 21.66 -17.34
CA ASN A 62 2.16 20.87 -16.43
C ASN A 62 1.94 19.41 -16.85
N VAL A 63 2.73 18.90 -17.82
CA VAL A 63 2.69 17.50 -18.22
C VAL A 63 3.57 16.67 -17.29
N ILE A 64 3.00 15.66 -16.65
CA ILE A 64 3.73 14.73 -15.76
C ILE A 64 4.70 13.90 -16.59
N ARG A 65 6.00 14.07 -16.32
CA ARG A 65 7.08 13.34 -17.02
C ARG A 65 7.81 12.36 -16.13
N GLY A 66 7.85 12.62 -14.83
CA GLY A 66 8.45 11.74 -13.83
C GLY A 66 7.48 11.42 -12.70
N VAL A 67 7.70 10.30 -12.03
CA VAL A 67 6.99 9.91 -10.82
C VAL A 67 7.94 9.31 -9.82
N ARG A 68 7.66 9.50 -8.52
CA ARG A 68 8.22 8.72 -7.43
C ARG A 68 7.27 7.58 -7.10
N LEU A 69 7.82 6.39 -7.02
CA LEU A 69 7.09 5.15 -6.79
C LEU A 69 7.54 4.52 -5.49
N LYS A 70 6.59 3.99 -4.74
CA LYS A 70 6.83 3.14 -3.59
C LYS A 70 6.68 1.68 -4.00
N THR A 71 7.76 0.93 -3.81
CA THR A 71 7.91 -0.49 -4.14
C THR A 71 8.13 -1.26 -2.83
N SER A 72 8.04 -2.58 -2.84
CA SER A 72 8.36 -3.41 -1.66
C SER A 72 9.75 -3.13 -1.08
N ASN A 73 10.71 -2.78 -1.95
CA ASN A 73 12.11 -2.61 -1.62
C ASN A 73 12.50 -1.13 -1.38
N GLY A 74 11.52 -0.23 -1.25
CA GLY A 74 11.75 1.19 -1.02
C GLY A 74 11.17 2.08 -2.13
N THR A 75 11.67 3.31 -2.21
CA THR A 75 11.21 4.30 -3.19
C THR A 75 12.12 4.35 -4.41
N LEU A 76 11.54 4.62 -5.58
CA LEU A 76 12.29 4.78 -6.82
C LEU A 76 11.63 5.81 -7.74
N GLU A 77 12.44 6.57 -8.46
CA GLU A 77 11.95 7.57 -9.41
C GLU A 77 12.08 7.06 -10.85
N ARG A 78 11.02 7.21 -11.64
CA ARG A 78 11.00 6.79 -13.04
C ARG A 78 10.25 7.78 -13.91
N ALA A 79 10.67 7.85 -15.17
CA ALA A 79 9.91 8.54 -16.20
C ALA A 79 8.61 7.78 -16.48
N VAL A 80 7.52 8.52 -16.76
CA VAL A 80 6.20 7.94 -17.05
C VAL A 80 6.25 6.96 -18.23
N GLN A 81 7.14 7.19 -19.19
CA GLN A 81 7.33 6.33 -20.36
C GLN A 81 7.83 4.91 -20.02
N LEU A 82 8.40 4.72 -18.83
CA LEU A 82 8.91 3.43 -18.35
C LEU A 82 7.91 2.70 -17.44
N LEU A 83 6.72 3.28 -17.23
CA LEU A 83 5.66 2.69 -16.45
C LEU A 83 4.70 1.96 -17.37
N PHE A 84 4.23 0.81 -16.93
CA PHE A 84 3.15 0.08 -17.59
C PHE A 84 1.95 0.02 -16.65
N PRO A 85 0.76 0.47 -17.08
CA PRO A 85 -0.44 0.36 -16.26
C PRO A 85 -0.76 -1.11 -15.99
N LEU A 86 -1.16 -1.42 -14.77
CA LEU A 86 -1.63 -2.75 -14.45
C LEU A 86 -3.07 -2.88 -14.98
N GLU A 87 -3.32 -3.83 -15.88
CA GLU A 87 -4.65 -4.09 -16.46
C GLU A 87 -5.55 -4.87 -15.47
N LEU A 88 -5.57 -4.46 -14.19
CA LEU A 88 -6.42 -5.07 -13.17
C LEU A 88 -7.41 -4.03 -12.67
N SER A 89 -8.71 -4.29 -12.82
CA SER A 89 -9.74 -3.57 -12.06
C SER A 89 -9.84 -4.20 -10.69
N CYS A 90 -9.51 -3.44 -9.65
CA CYS A 90 -9.90 -3.81 -8.29
C CYS A 90 -11.30 -3.24 -8.04
N ASP A 91 -12.34 -3.93 -8.50
CA ASP A 91 -13.74 -3.55 -8.26
C ASP A 91 -14.17 -3.84 -6.82
N VAL A 92 -13.26 -4.38 -6.00
CA VAL A 92 -13.45 -4.59 -4.57
C VAL A 92 -13.29 -3.24 -3.88
N VAL A 93 -14.42 -2.55 -3.69
CA VAL A 93 -14.54 -1.60 -2.60
C VAL A 93 -14.17 -2.37 -1.34
N PRO A 94 -13.11 -1.99 -0.59
CA PRO A 94 -12.88 -2.63 0.68
C PRO A 94 -14.15 -2.41 1.49
N GLU A 95 -14.90 -3.47 1.74
CA GLU A 95 -15.92 -3.47 2.78
C GLU A 95 -15.17 -3.13 4.05
N VAL A 96 -15.15 -1.85 4.41
CA VAL A 96 -14.76 -1.43 5.73
C VAL A 96 -15.75 -2.14 6.64
N PRO A 97 -15.32 -3.13 7.44
CA PRO A 97 -16.25 -3.78 8.34
C PRO A 97 -16.79 -2.68 9.24
N ILE A 98 -18.10 -2.44 9.17
CA ILE A 98 -18.77 -1.47 10.03
C ILE A 98 -18.57 -2.00 11.45
N LEU A 99 -17.67 -1.35 12.19
CA LEU A 99 -17.40 -1.70 13.57
C LEU A 99 -18.65 -1.36 14.38
N ASN A 100 -19.14 -2.30 15.19
CA ASN A 100 -20.26 -2.04 16.07
C ASN A 100 -19.78 -1.08 17.19
N PRO A 101 -20.29 0.17 17.27
CA PRO A 101 -19.90 1.11 18.32
C PRO A 101 -20.38 0.63 19.71
N ASP A 102 -21.41 -0.22 19.75
CA ASP A 102 -21.96 -0.82 20.96
C ASP A 102 -21.31 -2.18 21.27
N ALA A 103 -20.19 -2.52 20.62
CA ALA A 103 -19.46 -3.73 20.94
C ALA A 103 -18.99 -3.67 22.40
N VAL A 104 -19.31 -4.72 23.16
CA VAL A 104 -18.82 -4.85 24.54
C VAL A 104 -17.30 -4.88 24.53
N GLU A 105 -16.71 -4.17 25.49
CA GLU A 105 -15.27 -4.17 25.70
C GLU A 105 -14.79 -5.63 25.85
N PHE A 106 -13.65 -5.97 25.23
CA PHE A 106 -13.15 -7.33 25.25
C PHE A 106 -12.79 -7.73 26.68
N GLU A 107 -13.63 -8.54 27.32
CA GLU A 107 -13.28 -9.20 28.57
C GLU A 107 -12.44 -10.45 28.26
N PRO A 108 -11.17 -10.49 28.70
CA PRO A 108 -10.34 -11.65 28.50
C PRO A 108 -11.00 -12.86 29.15
N ARG A 109 -11.04 -13.99 28.43
CA ARG A 109 -11.54 -15.24 29.02
C ARG A 109 -10.79 -15.53 30.32
N PRO A 110 -11.48 -16.02 31.37
CA PRO A 110 -10.84 -16.38 32.62
C PRO A 110 -9.63 -17.27 32.37
N ARG A 111 -8.50 -16.97 33.04
CA ARG A 111 -7.33 -17.86 32.99
C ARG A 111 -7.77 -19.24 33.47
N ARG A 112 -7.41 -20.28 32.71
CA ARG A 112 -7.69 -21.68 33.10
C ARG A 112 -7.01 -21.99 34.43
N ASP A 113 -7.66 -22.78 35.28
CA ASP A 113 -7.14 -23.18 36.60
C ASP A 113 -5.71 -23.73 36.54
N ALA A 114 -5.39 -24.50 35.50
CA ALA A 114 -4.05 -25.03 35.27
C ALA A 114 -2.97 -23.94 35.13
N ALA A 115 -3.29 -22.83 34.46
CA ALA A 115 -2.36 -21.71 34.29
C ALA A 115 -2.15 -20.95 35.60
N THR A 116 -3.21 -20.77 36.39
CA THR A 116 -3.13 -20.17 37.73
C THR A 116 -2.30 -21.04 38.67
N ALA A 117 -2.53 -22.35 38.67
CA ALA A 117 -1.78 -23.31 39.45
C ALA A 117 -0.29 -23.36 39.05
N ALA A 118 0.01 -23.27 37.75
CA ALA A 118 1.39 -23.20 37.28
C ALA A 118 2.11 -21.93 37.77
N LYS A 119 1.44 -20.77 37.73
CA LYS A 119 1.99 -19.50 38.22
C LYS A 119 2.32 -19.56 39.71
N LEU A 120 1.41 -20.10 40.52
CA LEU A 120 1.64 -20.29 41.95
C LEU A 120 2.83 -21.21 42.24
N ARG A 121 3.01 -22.27 41.44
CA ARG A 121 4.17 -23.17 41.59
C ARG A 121 5.49 -22.46 41.27
N ILE A 122 5.51 -21.61 40.24
CA ILE A 122 6.72 -20.85 39.86
C ILE A 122 7.08 -19.88 41.00
N GLU A 123 6.11 -19.12 41.51
CA GLU A 123 6.33 -18.18 42.62
C GLU A 123 6.81 -18.88 43.90
N GLN A 124 6.31 -20.09 44.17
CA GLN A 124 6.76 -20.90 45.32
C GLN A 124 8.19 -21.42 45.17
N ILE A 125 8.63 -21.71 43.94
CA ILE A 125 10.00 -22.14 43.66
C ILE A 125 10.94 -20.95 43.81
N GLU A 126 10.59 -19.81 43.21
CA GLU A 126 11.38 -18.56 43.33
C GLU A 126 11.54 -18.12 44.79
N ALA A 127 10.47 -18.18 45.59
CA ALA A 127 10.54 -17.82 47.01
C ALA A 127 11.35 -18.79 47.89
N ALA A 128 11.56 -20.03 47.43
CA ALA A 128 12.35 -21.03 48.15
C ALA A 128 13.84 -20.97 47.78
N ASP A 129 14.19 -20.35 46.65
CA ASP A 129 15.58 -20.20 46.19
C ASP A 129 16.28 -18.94 46.79
N ASP A 130 15.50 -18.04 47.43
CA ASP A 130 15.98 -16.80 48.09
C ASP A 130 16.32 -16.97 49.60
N GLU A 131 16.28 -18.19 50.14
CA GLU A 131 16.60 -18.55 51.55
C GLU A 131 17.87 -19.41 51.67
#